data_AF-A0AB73PNE6-F1
#
_entry.id   AF-A0AB73PNE6-F1
#
_cell.length_a   1.000
_cell.length_b   1.000
_cell.length_c   1.000
_cell.angle_alpha   90.00
_cell.angle_beta   90.00
_cell.angle_gamma   90.00
#
_symmetry.space_group_name_H-M   'P 1'
#
loop_
_entity.id
_entity.type
_entity.pdbx_description
1 polymer ?
#
loop_
_entity_poly.entity_id
_entity_poly.type
_entity_poly.pdbx_seq_one_letter_code
_entity_poly.pdbx_strand_id
1 'polypeptide(L)'
;MEFKEIKLTITPLHDEVAKLSADHEVIGYAVKNKDSELLPASIVLPDGKTLNDYHCMGCAIKAASKHYLGIGEDEAVEASFSFGKSKVRDLLLAALLTSLADDLTAKSRH
;
A
#
# COMPACT_ATOMS: atom_id res chain seq x y z
N MET A 1 -15.80 -13.98 10.14
CA MET A 1 -14.60 -13.17 10.41
C MET A 1 -14.87 -11.80 9.82
N GLU A 2 -14.98 -10.78 10.67
CA GLU A 2 -15.09 -9.40 10.20
C GLU A 2 -13.68 -8.89 9.87
N PHE A 3 -13.46 -8.45 8.64
CA PHE A 3 -12.20 -7.84 8.24
C PHE A 3 -12.20 -6.40 8.75
N LYS A 4 -11.31 -6.07 9.68
CA LYS A 4 -11.11 -4.70 10.12
C LYS A 4 -10.25 -3.99 9.08
N GLU A 5 -10.90 -3.21 8.21
CA GLU A 5 -10.21 -2.36 7.25
C GLU A 5 -9.59 -1.16 7.98
N ILE A 6 -8.32 -0.89 7.73
CA ILE A 6 -7.59 0.23 8.35
C ILE A 6 -7.14 1.16 7.25
N LYS A 7 -7.55 2.42 7.35
CA LYS A 7 -7.20 3.44 6.37
C LYS A 7 -5.89 4.10 6.77
N LEU A 8 -4.82 3.73 6.07
CA LEU A 8 -3.52 4.39 6.19
C LEU A 8 -3.50 5.68 5.37
N THR A 9 -3.13 6.77 6.02
CA THR A 9 -2.94 8.08 5.41
C THR A 9 -1.46 8.43 5.47
N ILE A 10 -0.87 8.74 4.33
CA ILE A 10 0.53 9.15 4.20
C ILE A 10 0.54 10.62 3.85
N THR A 11 1.08 11.46 4.73
CA THR A 11 1.18 12.91 4.52
C THR A 11 2.64 13.29 4.38
N PRO A 12 3.11 13.80 3.22
CA PRO A 12 4.47 14.30 3.10
C PRO A 12 4.66 15.51 4.03
N LEU A 13 5.73 15.52 4.81
CA LEU A 13 6.12 16.66 5.68
C LEU A 13 7.35 17.38 5.14
N HIS A 14 8.31 16.62 4.63
CA HIS A 14 9.55 17.09 4.03
C HIS A 14 9.92 16.15 2.87
N ASP A 15 10.86 16.54 2.02
CA ASP A 15 11.31 15.76 0.85
C ASP A 15 11.72 14.32 1.18
N GLU A 16 12.14 14.07 2.42
CA GLU A 16 12.63 12.78 2.90
C GLU A 16 11.80 12.22 4.07
N VAL A 17 10.77 12.93 4.50
CA VAL A 17 9.98 12.55 5.69
C VAL A 17 8.50 12.61 5.38
N ALA A 18 7.80 11.49 5.58
CA ALA A 18 6.36 11.40 5.49
C ALA A 18 5.76 10.96 6.82
N LYS A 19 4.70 11.64 7.27
CA LYS A 19 3.90 11.23 8.41
C LYS A 19 2.96 10.10 8.02
N LEU A 20 2.92 9.05 8.83
CA LEU A 20 1.99 7.95 8.72
C LEU A 20 0.89 8.09 9.76
N SER A 21 -0.36 7.96 9.35
CA SER A 21 -1.51 8.01 10.25
C SER A 21 -2.51 6.91 9.94
N ALA A 22 -3.10 6.31 10.98
CA ALA A 22 -4.18 5.34 10.89
C ALA A 22 -5.28 5.78 11.85
N ASP A 23 -6.54 5.69 11.44
CA ASP A 23 -7.71 6.00 12.29
C ASP A 23 -7.64 7.37 13.00
N HIS A 24 -7.02 8.37 12.35
CA HIS A 24 -6.75 9.73 12.86
C HIS A 24 -5.64 9.85 13.93
N GLU A 25 -4.92 8.77 14.19
CA GLU A 25 -3.74 8.72 15.07
C GLU A 25 -2.45 8.68 14.25
N VAL A 26 -1.39 9.32 14.75
CA VAL A 26 -0.06 9.24 14.13
C VAL A 26 0.61 7.95 14.59
N ILE A 27 0.90 7.07 13.63
CA ILE A 27 1.50 5.76 13.89
C ILE A 27 3.03 5.76 13.70
N GLY A 28 3.56 6.81 13.07
CA GLY A 28 4.99 7.00 12.89
C GLY A 28 5.34 7.94 11.75
N TYR A 29 6.63 8.03 11.47
CA TYR A 29 7.23 8.85 10.43
C TYR A 29 8.13 7.98 9.59
N ALA A 30 7.86 7.95 8.29
CA ALA A 30 8.69 7.27 7.32
C ALA A 30 9.79 8.22 6.83
N VAL A 31 11.04 7.79 7.01
CA VAL A 31 12.23 8.57 6.68
C VAL A 31 12.97 7.88 5.55
N LYS A 32 13.38 8.64 4.54
CA LYS A 32 14.24 8.15 3.46
C LYS A 32 15.70 8.38 3.82
N ASN A 33 16.47 7.31 3.96
CA ASN A 33 17.91 7.39 4.21
C ASN A 33 18.64 7.55 2.88
N LYS A 34 19.26 8.71 2.66
CA LYS A 34 20.05 8.97 1.45
C LYS A 34 21.39 8.23 1.43
N ASP A 35 21.94 7.93 2.61
CA ASP A 35 23.29 7.41 2.75
C ASP A 35 23.36 5.87 2.74
N SER A 36 22.22 5.19 2.68
CA SER A 36 22.13 3.72 2.71
C SER A 36 21.39 3.21 1.49
N GLU A 37 22.12 2.66 0.52
CA GLU A 37 21.54 2.00 -0.66
C GLU A 37 20.84 0.69 -0.31
N LEU A 38 21.30 0.00 0.75
CA LEU A 38 20.76 -1.29 1.18
C LEU A 38 19.50 -1.15 2.04
N LEU A 39 19.43 -0.10 2.86
CA LEU A 39 18.31 0.17 3.77
C LEU A 39 17.87 1.64 3.65
N PRO A 40 17.28 2.01 2.50
CA PRO A 40 16.96 3.40 2.16
C PRO A 40 15.74 3.96 2.90
N ALA A 41 15.07 3.19 3.76
CA ALA A 41 13.88 3.64 4.47
C ALA A 41 13.88 3.23 5.94
N SER A 42 13.47 4.13 6.83
CA SER A 42 13.33 3.87 8.27
C SER A 42 11.95 4.30 8.76
N ILE A 43 11.47 3.68 9.83
CA ILE A 43 10.28 4.13 10.55
C ILE A 43 10.70 4.66 11.92
N VAL A 44 10.35 5.91 12.21
CA VAL A 44 10.47 6.52 13.52
C VAL A 44 9.09 6.59 14.17
N LEU A 45 8.96 5.99 15.35
CA LEU A 45 7.72 6.00 16.13
C LEU A 45 7.46 7.37 16.76
N PRO A 46 6.22 7.67 17.18
CA PRO A 46 5.87 8.93 17.84
C PRO A 46 6.66 9.19 19.14
N ASP A 47 7.15 8.15 19.81
CA ASP A 47 8.00 8.23 21.00
C ASP A 47 9.48 8.52 20.67
N GLY A 48 9.81 8.69 19.39
CA GLY A 48 11.15 8.98 18.90
C GLY A 48 12.03 7.74 18.71
N LYS A 49 11.54 6.53 18.98
CA LYS A 49 12.31 5.30 18.72
C LYS A 49 12.24 4.93 17.25
N THR A 50 13.37 4.53 16.68
CA THR A 50 13.40 3.90 15.36
C THR A 50 12.98 2.46 15.50
N LEU A 51 11.98 2.04 14.71
CA LEU A 51 11.45 0.69 14.72
C LEU A 51 12.42 -0.26 14.01
N ASN A 52 12.80 0.06 12.77
CA ASN A 52 13.89 -0.56 12.04
C ASN A 52 14.20 0.22 10.75
N ASP A 53 15.24 -0.24 10.06
CA ASP A 53 15.58 0.15 8.70
C ASP A 53 15.17 -0.93 7.70
N TYR A 54 14.77 -0.51 6.50
CA TYR A 54 14.10 -1.34 5.50
C TYR A 54 14.66 -1.09 4.10
N HIS A 55 14.64 -2.15 3.29
CA HIS A 55 15.11 -2.11 1.91
C HIS A 55 14.27 -1.21 0.99
N CYS A 56 13.03 -0.88 1.36
CA CYS A 56 12.19 0.05 0.62
C CYS A 56 11.13 0.72 1.51
N MET A 57 10.60 1.85 1.03
CA MET A 57 9.54 2.59 1.73
C MET A 57 8.26 1.77 1.93
N GLY A 58 7.92 0.90 0.98
CA GLY A 58 6.76 0.01 1.09
C GLY A 58 6.88 -0.97 2.26
N CYS A 59 8.07 -1.53 2.49
CA CYS A 59 8.33 -2.42 3.63
C CYS A 59 8.32 -1.68 4.96
N ALA A 60 8.86 -0.47 4.98
CA ALA A 60 8.78 0.42 6.14
C ALA A 60 7.32 0.70 6.54
N ILE A 61 6.49 1.13 5.59
CA ILE A 61 5.07 1.42 5.85
C ILE A 61 4.31 0.17 6.29
N LYS A 62 4.57 -0.99 5.67
CA LYS A 62 3.96 -2.28 6.05
C LYS A 62 4.32 -2.64 7.49
N ALA A 63 5.58 -2.46 7.89
CA ALA A 63 6.03 -2.74 9.24
C ALA A 63 5.41 -1.79 10.27
N ALA A 64 5.33 -0.49 9.98
CA ALA A 64 4.62 0.48 10.82
C ALA A 64 3.15 0.09 11.04
N SER A 65 2.49 -0.38 9.97
CA SER A 65 1.09 -0.81 10.01
C SER A 65 0.91 -2.08 10.85
N LYS A 66 1.82 -3.05 10.72
CA LYS A 66 1.83 -4.27 11.55
C LYS A 66 2.05 -3.95 13.02
N HIS A 67 3.00 -3.06 13.32
CA HIS A 67 3.28 -2.62 14.67
C HIS A 67 2.08 -1.91 15.29
N TYR A 68 1.43 -1.00 14.57
CA TYR A 68 0.19 -0.34 15.03
C TYR A 68 -0.93 -1.34 15.34
N LEU A 69 -1.05 -2.37 14.50
CA LEU A 69 -2.02 -3.44 14.66
C LEU A 69 -1.71 -4.42 15.79
N GLY A 70 -0.54 -4.34 16.42
CA GLY A 70 -0.08 -5.32 17.41
C GLY A 70 0.15 -6.71 16.83
N ILE A 71 0.26 -6.83 15.50
CA ILE A 71 0.53 -8.10 14.80
C ILE A 71 2.04 -8.33 14.87
N GLY A 72 2.47 -9.22 15.76
CA GLY A 72 3.84 -9.75 15.77
C GLY A 72 4.19 -10.36 14.41
N GLU A 73 5.49 -10.45 14.10
CA GLU A 73 5.97 -10.84 12.76
C GLU A 73 5.38 -12.16 12.22
N ASP A 74 4.89 -13.04 13.10
CA ASP A 74 4.35 -14.37 12.81
C ASP A 74 2.89 -14.43 12.31
N GLU A 75 2.07 -13.39 12.48
CA GLU A 75 0.61 -13.49 12.21
C GLU A 75 0.14 -12.74 10.94
N ALA A 76 1.07 -12.21 10.14
CA ALA A 76 0.71 -11.54 8.90
C ALA A 76 0.41 -12.56 7.79
N VAL A 77 -0.81 -13.09 7.77
CA VAL A 77 -1.35 -13.75 6.57
C VAL A 77 -1.42 -12.68 5.48
N GLU A 78 -0.45 -12.71 4.57
CA GLU A 78 -0.53 -11.95 3.34
C GLU A 78 -1.79 -12.40 2.60
N ALA A 79 -2.78 -11.51 2.52
CA ALA A 79 -3.80 -11.59 1.47
C ALA A 79 -3.08 -11.34 0.14
N SER A 80 -2.34 -12.35 -0.30
CA SER A 80 -1.72 -12.42 -1.60
C SER A 80 -2.88 -12.57 -2.57
N PHE A 81 -3.38 -11.43 -3.06
CA PHE A 81 -4.24 -11.39 -4.24
C PHE A 81 -3.40 -11.83 -5.43
N SER A 82 -3.20 -13.15 -5.54
CA SER A 82 -2.84 -13.76 -6.81
C SER A 82 -4.06 -13.61 -7.70
N PHE A 83 -4.09 -12.52 -8.48
CA PHE A 83 -4.86 -12.52 -9.71
C PHE A 83 -4.24 -13.61 -10.58
N GLY A 84 -4.76 -14.83 -10.46
CA GLY A 84 -4.35 -15.95 -11.31
C GLY A 84 -4.38 -15.47 -12.76
N LYS A 85 -3.33 -15.77 -13.53
CA LYS A 85 -3.12 -15.24 -14.89
C LYS A 85 -4.35 -15.35 -15.81
N SER A 86 -5.25 -16.31 -15.56
CA SER A 86 -6.54 -16.40 -16.26
C SER A 86 -7.45 -15.20 -16.02
N LYS A 87 -7.59 -14.75 -14.78
CA LYS A 87 -8.53 -13.68 -14.40
C LYS A 87 -8.17 -12.32 -14.99
N VAL A 88 -6.88 -12.01 -15.16
CA VAL A 88 -6.44 -10.73 -15.78
C VAL A 88 -6.75 -10.72 -17.27
N ARG A 89 -6.50 -11.83 -17.96
CA ARG A 89 -6.81 -11.96 -19.40
C ARG A 89 -8.32 -11.83 -19.63
N ASP A 90 -9.12 -12.48 -18.81
CA ASP A 90 -10.57 -12.48 -18.96
C ASP A 90 -11.16 -11.09 -18.63
N LEU A 91 -10.58 -10.36 -17.68
CA LEU A 91 -10.94 -8.96 -17.39
C LEU A 91 -10.55 -8.01 -18.52
N LEU A 92 -9.36 -8.16 -19.11
CA LEU A 92 -8.94 -7.37 -20.28
C LEU A 92 -9.83 -7.64 -21.50
N LEU A 93 -10.17 -8.90 -21.74
CA LEU A 93 -11.07 -9.29 -22.83
C LEU A 93 -12.47 -8.73 -22.60
N ALA A 94 -12.98 -8.79 -21.37
CA ALA A 94 -14.26 -8.19 -21.01
C ALA A 94 -14.25 -6.67 -21.27
N ALA A 95 -13.22 -5.96 -20.83
CA ALA A 95 -13.08 -4.52 -21.05
C ALA A 95 -13.03 -4.16 -22.55
N LEU A 96 -12.31 -4.95 -23.36
CA LEU A 96 -12.26 -4.77 -24.82
C LEU A 96 -13.62 -5.01 -25.49
N LEU A 97 -14.34 -6.05 -25.08
CA LEU A 97 -15.66 -6.36 -25.61
C LEU A 97 -16.69 -5.31 -25.23
N THR A 98 -16.63 -4.78 -24.00
CA THR A 98 -17.48 -3.67 -23.57
C THR A 98 -17.19 -2.42 -24.38
N SER A 99 -15.91 -2.06 -24.58
CA SER A 99 -15.52 -0.93 -25.42
C SER A 99 -15.99 -1.06 -26.86
N LEU A 100 -15.96 -2.28 -27.44
CA LEU A 100 -16.44 -2.52 -28.79
C LEU A 100 -17.97 -2.45 -28.88
N ALA A 101 -18.67 -3.00 -27.88
CA ALA A 101 -20.13 -2.92 -27.81
C ALA A 101 -20.61 -1.46 -27.64
N ASP A 102 -19.90 -0.67 -26.84
CA ASP A 102 -20.16 0.77 -26.67
C ASP A 102 -19.94 1.54 -27.99
N ASP A 103 -18.88 1.23 -28.74
CA ASP A 103 -18.62 1.86 -30.05
C ASP A 103 -19.69 1.49 -31.10
N LEU A 104 -20.13 0.23 -31.12
CA LEU A 104 -21.20 -0.24 -32.02
C LEU A 104 -22.57 0.35 -31.66
N THR A 105 -22.87 0.52 -30.37
CA THR A 105 -24.11 1.16 -29.92
C THR A 105 -24.09 2.68 -30.07
N ALA A 106 -22.92 3.32 -30.02
CA ALA A 106 -22.75 4.73 -30.38
C ALA A 106 -22.96 4.96 -31.89
N LYS A 107 -22.49 4.03 -32.73
CA LYS A 107 -22.60 4.12 -34.20
C LYS A 107 -24.01 3.85 -34.73
N SER A 108 -24.87 3.11 -34.02
CA SER A 108 -26.26 2.83 -34.43
C SER A 108 -27.27 3.93 -34.05
N ARG A 109 -26.83 4.96 -33.34
CA ARG A 109 -27.65 6.12 -32.93
C ARG A 109 -27.48 7.35 -33.83
N HIS A 110 -26.81 7.20 -34.97
CA HIS A 110 -26.75 8.16 -36.07
C HIS A 110 -27.33 7.54 -37.34
#